data_AF-A0A6A5XT67-F1
#
_entry.id   AF-A0A6A5XT67-F1
#
_cell.length_a   1.000
_cell.length_b   1.000
_cell.length_c   1.000
_cell.angle_alpha   90.00
_cell.angle_beta   90.00
_cell.angle_gamma   90.00
#
_symmetry.space_group_name_H-M   'P 1'
#
loop_
_entity.id
_entity.type
_entity.pdbx_description
1 polymer ?
#
loop_
_entity_poly.entity_id
_entity_poly.type
_entity_poly.pdbx_seq_one_letter_code
_entity_poly.pdbx_strand_id
1 'polypeptide(L)'
;MLIEPSLLKVDPPIAPEPMTKKGIKLMNPAVPCIAKNGLNILHEIFGLGVQTPPTPNLSDVVLIAIDFENINTIKSGFAEKRDCQIGLAILDTKEIHRQAPNTLVSTYNLATGSPFNLRKASEKFIFGETITISTADVAERIQSYIPPARNIVFVGYGIINDLQALQALDFQFPALLSSVLDTSQVANNVFEIWGGSLGDLLLKLSCSFNRLHCAGNDANFTLRALLLLASEGFTRQQRFQTEDCDTLAILRQISHDPIPCWTDPEVAALEKREKRREKSRKHQSKTWSKEKQAEIRAARQLTKERDMAFS
;
A
#
# COMPACT_ATOMS: atom_id res chain seq x y z
N MET A 1 24.30 75.10 48.68
CA MET A 1 25.33 74.09 48.40
C MET A 1 25.17 72.99 49.44
N LEU A 2 24.32 72.00 49.14
CA LEU A 2 24.04 70.85 49.99
C LEU A 2 23.85 69.63 49.09
N ILE A 3 24.39 68.53 49.57
CA ILE A 3 24.84 67.31 48.88
C ILE A 3 23.65 66.41 48.54
N GLU A 4 23.56 65.91 47.30
CA GLU A 4 22.63 64.84 46.93
C GLU A 4 23.07 63.50 47.53
N PRO A 5 22.16 62.71 48.15
CA PRO A 5 22.45 61.35 48.54
C PRO A 5 22.18 60.37 47.39
N SER A 6 23.19 59.53 47.14
CA SER A 6 23.21 58.38 46.25
C SER A 6 22.10 57.37 46.55
N LEU A 7 21.18 57.18 45.59
CA LEU A 7 20.21 56.09 45.58
C LEU A 7 20.91 54.79 45.15
N LEU A 8 20.97 53.83 46.08
CA LEU A 8 21.29 52.43 45.80
C LEU A 8 20.30 51.86 44.77
N LYS A 9 20.81 51.39 43.63
CA LYS A 9 20.06 50.55 42.70
C LYS A 9 19.96 49.14 43.29
N VAL A 10 18.72 48.72 43.58
CA VAL A 10 18.39 47.34 43.90
C VAL A 10 18.03 46.65 42.59
N ASP A 11 18.74 45.58 42.25
CA ASP A 11 18.46 44.81 41.05
C ASP A 11 17.07 44.15 41.13
N PRO A 12 16.28 44.16 40.03
CA PRO A 12 14.97 43.54 40.03
C PRO A 12 15.06 42.02 40.19
N PRO A 13 14.04 41.38 40.79
CA PRO A 13 14.02 39.94 41.00
C PRO A 13 14.05 39.19 39.66
N ILE A 14 14.97 38.22 39.59
CA ILE A 14 15.15 37.31 38.46
C ILE A 14 13.84 36.55 38.25
N ALA A 15 13.25 36.70 37.06
CA ALA A 15 12.04 35.97 36.68
C ALA A 15 12.33 34.45 36.65
N PRO A 16 11.42 33.60 37.15
CA PRO A 16 11.60 32.16 37.13
C PRO A 16 11.68 31.66 35.68
N GLU A 17 12.71 30.87 35.37
CA GLU A 17 12.85 30.20 34.08
C GLU A 17 11.62 29.34 33.76
N PRO A 18 11.17 29.31 32.48
CA PRO A 18 10.05 28.48 32.09
C PRO A 18 10.39 27.01 32.34
N MET A 19 9.67 26.40 33.29
CA MET A 19 9.73 24.97 33.54
C MET A 19 9.41 24.25 32.23
N THR A 20 10.44 23.65 31.64
CA THR A 20 10.31 22.71 30.54
C THR A 20 9.40 21.58 31.01
N LYS A 21 8.17 21.56 30.49
CA LYS A 21 7.22 20.47 30.70
C LYS A 21 7.91 19.19 30.23
N LYS A 22 8.41 18.39 31.17
CA LYS A 22 8.82 17.01 30.93
C LYS A 22 7.62 16.32 30.28
N GLY A 23 7.71 16.14 28.97
CA GLY A 23 6.63 15.60 28.15
C GLY A 23 6.18 14.27 28.73
N ILE A 24 4.89 14.20 29.01
CA ILE A 24 4.21 12.93 29.20
C ILE A 24 4.47 12.15 27.91
N LYS A 25 5.33 11.14 27.98
CA LYS A 25 5.57 10.21 26.88
C LYS A 25 4.28 9.42 26.72
N LEU A 26 3.34 9.97 25.93
CA LEU A 26 2.12 9.27 25.55
C LEU A 26 2.55 7.90 25.03
N MET A 27 2.03 6.84 25.65
CA MET A 27 2.27 5.49 25.17
C MET A 27 1.87 5.45 23.70
N ASN A 28 2.81 5.08 22.83
CA ASN A 28 2.52 4.91 21.41
C ASN A 28 1.29 4.00 21.28
N PRO A 29 0.26 4.40 20.53
CA PRO A 29 -0.91 3.57 20.36
C PRO A 29 -0.49 2.20 19.81
N ALA A 30 -1.04 1.14 20.41
CA ALA A 30 -0.77 -0.22 19.97
C ALA A 30 -1.19 -0.38 18.50
N VAL A 31 -0.39 -1.12 17.72
CA VAL A 31 -0.75 -1.47 16.35
C VAL A 31 -2.09 -2.21 16.36
N PRO A 32 -3.08 -1.81 15.54
CA PRO A 32 -4.36 -2.50 15.49
C PRO A 32 -4.21 -3.99 15.16
N CYS A 33 -5.04 -4.82 15.79
CA CYS A 33 -5.08 -6.25 15.51
C CYS A 33 -5.75 -6.53 14.16
N ILE A 34 -5.16 -7.43 13.37
CA ILE A 34 -5.76 -7.94 12.12
C ILE A 34 -6.89 -8.91 12.47
N ALA A 35 -8.06 -8.75 11.84
CA ALA A 35 -9.21 -9.60 12.06
C ALA A 35 -9.01 -11.00 11.46
N LYS A 36 -9.32 -12.03 12.25
CA LYS A 36 -9.18 -13.45 11.84
C LYS A 36 -10.36 -13.97 11.02
N ASN A 37 -11.52 -13.31 11.14
CA ASN A 37 -12.78 -13.64 10.49
C ASN A 37 -13.11 -12.66 9.36
N GLY A 38 -12.09 -12.28 8.57
CA GLY A 38 -12.23 -11.21 7.58
C GLY A 38 -13.30 -11.46 6.53
N LEU A 39 -13.50 -12.72 6.09
CA LEU A 39 -14.56 -13.06 5.15
C LEU A 39 -15.97 -12.80 5.73
N ASN A 40 -16.21 -13.20 6.97
CA ASN A 40 -17.48 -12.95 7.65
C ASN A 40 -17.76 -11.45 7.82
N ILE A 41 -16.73 -10.66 8.16
CA ILE A 41 -16.83 -9.20 8.26
C ILE A 41 -17.21 -8.59 6.90
N LEU A 42 -16.62 -9.05 5.80
CA LEU A 42 -16.97 -8.59 4.46
C LEU A 42 -18.41 -8.93 4.08
N HIS A 43 -18.83 -10.16 4.39
CA HIS A 43 -20.21 -10.58 4.17
C HIS A 43 -21.20 -9.70 4.92
N GLU A 44 -20.90 -9.37 6.17
CA GLU A 44 -21.72 -8.46 6.96
C GLU A 44 -21.74 -7.02 6.40
N ILE A 45 -20.57 -6.47 6.03
CA ILE A 45 -20.45 -5.14 5.43
C ILE A 45 -21.31 -5.01 4.17
N PHE A 46 -21.37 -6.06 3.35
CA PHE A 46 -22.11 -6.07 2.10
C PHE A 46 -23.52 -6.69 2.20
N GLY A 47 -23.98 -7.02 3.41
CA GLY A 47 -25.30 -7.63 3.62
C GLY A 47 -25.46 -9.00 2.93
N LEU A 48 -24.37 -9.75 2.76
CA LEU A 48 -24.35 -11.07 2.15
C LEU A 48 -24.57 -12.14 3.23
N GLY A 49 -25.66 -12.92 3.15
CA GLY A 49 -25.88 -14.11 3.98
C GLY A 49 -27.06 -14.04 4.91
N VAL A 50 -27.22 -15.08 5.74
CA VAL A 50 -28.38 -15.22 6.64
C VAL A 50 -28.28 -14.18 7.76
N GLN A 51 -29.40 -13.49 7.97
CA GLN A 51 -29.61 -12.32 8.84
C GLN A 51 -29.25 -12.58 10.32
N THR A 52 -27.97 -12.65 10.66
CA THR A 52 -27.57 -12.14 11.97
C THR A 52 -27.77 -10.63 11.93
N PRO A 53 -28.42 -10.03 12.95
CA PRO A 53 -28.61 -8.59 12.98
C PRO A 53 -27.24 -7.93 12.76
N PRO A 54 -27.10 -7.06 11.74
CA PRO A 54 -25.82 -6.47 11.42
C PRO A 54 -25.29 -5.77 12.66
N THR A 55 -24.01 -5.97 12.97
CA THR A 55 -23.36 -5.17 13.99
C THR A 55 -23.49 -3.71 13.56
N PRO A 56 -23.96 -2.80 14.44
CA PRO A 56 -24.31 -1.44 14.06
C PRO A 56 -23.18 -0.66 13.38
N ASN A 57 -21.93 -1.09 13.55
CA ASN A 57 -20.74 -0.41 13.09
C ASN A 57 -20.22 -0.89 11.72
N LEU A 58 -20.85 -1.91 11.10
CA LEU A 58 -20.37 -2.50 9.84
C LEU A 58 -21.27 -2.28 8.63
N SER A 59 -22.53 -1.85 8.81
CA SER A 59 -23.44 -1.54 7.70
C SER A 59 -23.16 -0.21 6.99
N ASP A 60 -22.32 0.63 7.59
CA ASP A 60 -21.93 1.95 7.09
C ASP A 60 -20.43 2.16 7.34
N VAL A 61 -19.61 1.74 6.38
CA VAL A 61 -18.15 1.76 6.49
C VAL A 61 -17.50 2.38 5.26
N VAL A 62 -16.28 2.87 5.46
CA VAL A 62 -15.37 3.25 4.38
C VAL A 62 -14.21 2.27 4.39
N LEU A 63 -14.08 1.50 3.32
CA LEU A 63 -12.94 0.61 3.10
C LEU A 63 -11.78 1.44 2.58
N ILE A 64 -10.62 1.36 3.24
CA ILE A 64 -9.40 2.05 2.84
C ILE A 64 -8.30 1.01 2.69
N ALA A 65 -7.99 0.65 1.45
CA ALA A 65 -6.84 -0.17 1.13
C ALA A 65 -5.57 0.68 1.13
N ILE A 66 -4.52 0.18 1.80
CA ILE A 66 -3.24 0.86 1.96
C ILE A 66 -2.14 -0.10 1.52
N ASP A 67 -1.16 0.44 0.79
CA ASP A 67 0.07 -0.25 0.42
C ASP A 67 1.24 0.74 0.47
N PHE A 68 2.43 0.27 0.87
CA PHE A 68 3.64 1.09 0.90
C PHE A 68 4.77 0.45 0.10
N GLU A 69 5.46 1.28 -0.68
CA GLU A 69 6.72 0.93 -1.32
C GLU A 69 7.91 1.52 -0.57
N ASN A 70 9.00 0.74 -0.49
CA ASN A 70 10.20 1.08 0.29
C ASN A 70 9.93 1.30 1.79
N ILE A 71 9.12 0.43 2.42
CA ILE A 71 8.73 0.50 3.84
C ILE A 71 9.91 0.70 4.81
N ASN A 72 11.07 0.11 4.53
CA ASN A 72 12.26 0.27 5.40
C ASN A 72 12.75 1.71 5.48
N THR A 73 12.51 2.51 4.43
CA THR A 73 12.79 3.96 4.45
C THR A 73 11.93 4.67 5.50
N ILE A 74 10.65 4.31 5.60
CA ILE A 74 9.73 4.86 6.61
C ILE A 74 10.14 4.39 8.01
N LYS A 75 10.35 3.08 8.19
CA LYS A 75 10.69 2.49 9.50
C LYS A 75 12.00 3.02 10.09
N SER A 76 12.91 3.51 9.25
CA SER A 76 14.15 4.16 9.65
C SER A 76 14.04 5.68 9.83
N GLY A 77 12.83 6.24 9.79
CA GLY A 77 12.60 7.68 9.94
C GLY A 77 13.22 8.50 8.81
N PHE A 78 13.33 7.94 7.60
CA PHE A 78 13.94 8.59 6.43
C PHE A 78 15.42 9.00 6.63
N ALA A 79 16.16 8.30 7.50
CA ALA A 79 17.54 8.65 7.87
C ALA A 79 18.53 8.59 6.68
N GLU A 80 18.46 7.52 5.86
CA GLU A 80 19.41 7.28 4.77
C GLU A 80 18.83 7.57 3.39
N LYS A 81 17.53 7.32 3.22
CA LYS A 81 16.80 7.46 1.96
C LYS A 81 15.52 8.23 2.21
N ARG A 82 15.03 8.89 1.18
CA ARG A 82 13.75 9.60 1.21
C ARG A 82 12.75 9.08 0.19
N ASP A 83 13.12 8.05 -0.56
CA ASP A 83 12.29 7.48 -1.61
C ASP A 83 11.27 6.51 -1.00
N CYS A 84 9.99 6.87 -1.09
CA CYS A 84 8.86 6.04 -0.67
C CYS A 84 7.63 6.37 -1.53
N GLN A 85 6.73 5.40 -1.69
CA GLN A 85 5.38 5.63 -2.21
C GLN A 85 4.34 5.08 -1.24
N ILE A 86 3.18 5.72 -1.21
CA ILE A 86 2.03 5.33 -0.41
C ILE A 86 0.82 5.26 -1.34
N GLY A 87 0.18 4.10 -1.37
CA GLY A 87 -1.03 3.85 -2.12
C GLY A 87 -2.23 3.89 -1.21
N LEU A 88 -3.30 4.54 -1.68
CA LEU A 88 -4.61 4.50 -1.04
C LEU A 88 -5.66 4.16 -2.10
N ALA A 89 -6.55 3.22 -1.80
CA ALA A 89 -7.78 3.02 -2.56
C ALA A 89 -8.98 3.00 -1.61
N ILE A 90 -9.97 3.83 -1.90
CA ILE A 90 -11.06 4.15 -0.99
C ILE A 90 -12.39 3.80 -1.65
N LEU A 91 -13.22 3.02 -0.93
CA LEU A 91 -14.59 2.69 -1.31
C LEU A 91 -15.53 3.03 -0.15
N ASP A 92 -16.46 3.94 -0.39
CA ASP A 92 -17.56 4.24 0.54
C ASP A 92 -18.74 3.30 0.26
N THR A 93 -19.08 2.44 1.23
CA THR A 93 -20.13 1.43 1.00
C THR A 93 -21.53 2.02 0.88
N LYS A 94 -21.77 3.25 1.35
CA LYS A 94 -23.06 3.95 1.16
C LYS A 94 -23.36 4.26 -0.29
N GLU A 95 -22.33 4.37 -1.12
CA GLU A 95 -22.46 4.82 -2.50
C GLU A 95 -22.67 3.67 -3.48
N ILE A 96 -22.51 2.42 -3.03
CA ILE A 96 -22.59 1.19 -3.85
C ILE A 96 -23.87 1.12 -4.70
N HIS A 97 -25.01 1.53 -4.13
CA HIS A 97 -26.31 1.52 -4.83
C HIS A 97 -26.72 2.89 -5.40
N ARG A 98 -25.86 3.92 -5.28
CA ARG A 98 -26.16 5.31 -5.65
C ARG A 98 -25.37 5.81 -6.85
N GLN A 99 -24.17 5.27 -7.06
CA GLN A 99 -23.26 5.72 -8.11
C GLN A 99 -22.95 4.60 -9.11
N ALA A 100 -22.40 4.99 -10.26
CA ALA A 100 -21.95 4.02 -11.25
C ALA A 100 -20.74 3.23 -10.71
N PRO A 101 -20.69 1.90 -10.89
CA PRO A 101 -19.63 1.07 -10.32
C PRO A 101 -18.18 1.50 -10.62
N ASN A 102 -17.94 2.03 -11.82
CA ASN A 102 -16.63 2.52 -12.26
C ASN A 102 -16.16 3.80 -11.55
N THR A 103 -17.02 4.46 -10.78
CA THR A 103 -16.70 5.69 -10.03
C THR A 103 -16.55 5.46 -8.53
N LEU A 104 -16.87 4.25 -8.04
CA LEU A 104 -16.96 3.95 -6.61
C LEU A 104 -15.60 3.89 -5.90
N VAL A 105 -14.52 3.60 -6.62
CA VAL A 105 -13.17 3.46 -6.05
C VAL A 105 -12.32 4.67 -6.41
N SER A 106 -12.03 5.52 -5.42
CA SER A 106 -11.05 6.60 -5.55
C SER A 106 -9.66 6.07 -5.21
N THR A 107 -8.66 6.34 -6.06
CA THR A 107 -7.30 5.84 -5.87
C THR A 107 -6.27 6.96 -5.89
N TYR A 108 -5.32 6.91 -4.97
CA TYR A 108 -4.29 7.91 -4.80
C TYR A 108 -2.92 7.25 -4.72
N ASN A 109 -1.92 7.89 -5.30
CA ASN A 109 -0.51 7.51 -5.14
C ASN A 109 0.27 8.73 -4.64
N LEU A 110 0.79 8.66 -3.42
CA LEU A 110 1.64 9.68 -2.83
C LEU A 110 3.10 9.24 -2.99
N ALA A 111 4.00 10.17 -3.31
CA ALA A 111 5.42 9.85 -3.45
C ALA A 111 6.32 10.91 -2.81
N THR A 112 7.43 10.43 -2.25
CA THR A 112 8.51 11.25 -1.64
C THR A 112 9.85 10.91 -2.29
N GLY A 113 10.84 11.79 -2.09
CA GLY A 113 12.23 11.50 -2.39
C GLY A 113 12.77 12.12 -3.68
N SER A 114 13.65 11.38 -4.35
CA SER A 114 14.44 11.86 -5.48
C SER A 114 13.59 12.11 -6.73
N PRO A 115 13.99 13.04 -7.63
CA PRO A 115 13.29 13.26 -8.91
C PRO A 115 13.14 12.00 -9.75
N PHE A 116 14.11 11.08 -9.68
CA PHE A 116 14.04 9.78 -10.36
C PHE A 116 12.92 8.90 -9.80
N ASN A 117 12.80 8.81 -8.48
CA ASN A 117 11.72 8.04 -7.85
C ASN A 117 10.35 8.64 -8.16
N LEU A 118 10.21 9.96 -8.06
CA LEU A 118 8.95 10.66 -8.36
C LEU A 118 8.51 10.44 -9.82
N ARG A 119 9.45 10.56 -10.77
CA ARG A 119 9.20 10.26 -12.17
C ARG A 119 8.75 8.82 -12.38
N LYS A 120 9.46 7.85 -11.77
CA LYS A 120 9.10 6.43 -11.87
C LYS A 120 7.73 6.11 -11.27
N ALA A 121 7.39 6.74 -10.15
CA ALA A 121 6.08 6.61 -9.51
C ALA A 121 4.98 7.13 -10.44
N SER A 122 5.16 8.33 -11.00
CA SER A 122 4.23 8.96 -11.93
C SER A 122 4.07 8.16 -13.23
N GLU A 123 5.16 7.66 -13.82
CA GLU A 123 5.11 6.84 -15.04
C GLU A 123 4.38 5.50 -14.83
N LYS A 124 4.38 4.96 -13.60
CA LYS A 124 3.79 3.67 -13.27
C LYS A 124 2.33 3.75 -12.83
N PHE A 125 1.93 4.81 -12.15
CA PHE A 125 0.59 4.94 -11.60
C PHE A 125 -0.44 5.05 -12.74
N ILE A 126 -1.48 4.23 -12.72
CA ILE A 126 -2.46 4.15 -13.83
C ILE A 126 -3.85 4.66 -13.46
N PHE A 127 -4.11 4.96 -12.19
CA PHE A 127 -5.43 5.39 -11.72
C PHE A 127 -5.53 6.91 -11.49
N GLY A 128 -4.57 7.68 -11.98
CA GLY A 128 -4.54 9.14 -11.86
C GLY A 128 -3.13 9.70 -11.88
N GLU A 129 -2.92 10.77 -11.13
CA GLU A 129 -1.63 11.44 -10.99
C GLU A 129 -0.95 11.11 -9.66
N THR A 130 0.36 10.93 -9.67
CA THR A 130 1.15 10.81 -8.44
C THR A 130 1.28 12.18 -7.78
N ILE A 131 0.91 12.25 -6.51
CA ILE A 131 1.02 13.46 -5.70
C ILE A 131 2.37 13.44 -5.00
N THR A 132 3.20 14.45 -5.29
CA THR A 132 4.48 14.63 -4.60
C THR A 132 4.23 15.27 -3.24
N ILE A 133 4.79 14.69 -2.19
CA ILE A 133 4.72 15.21 -0.82
C ILE A 133 6.10 15.23 -0.16
N SER A 134 6.24 15.99 0.93
CA SER A 134 7.44 15.93 1.76
C SER A 134 7.37 14.71 2.69
N THR A 135 8.51 14.26 3.20
CA THR A 135 8.56 13.16 4.18
C THR A 135 7.93 13.55 5.52
N ALA A 136 7.90 14.83 5.86
CA ALA A 136 7.28 15.33 7.10
C ALA A 136 5.75 15.28 7.04
N ASP A 137 5.17 15.41 5.85
CA ASP A 137 3.72 15.52 5.66
C ASP A 137 3.05 14.17 5.41
N VAL A 138 3.80 13.05 5.40
CA VAL A 138 3.26 11.74 5.00
C VAL A 138 2.07 11.32 5.88
N ALA A 139 2.24 11.39 7.21
CA ALA A 139 1.18 10.99 8.15
C ALA A 139 -0.07 11.87 8.01
N GLU A 140 0.12 13.18 8.01
CA GLU A 140 -0.97 14.16 7.83
C GLU A 140 -1.69 13.96 6.50
N ARG A 141 -0.93 13.72 5.42
CA ARG A 141 -1.54 13.52 4.10
C ARG A 141 -2.37 12.25 4.04
N ILE A 142 -1.93 11.14 4.63
CA ILE A 142 -2.75 9.93 4.72
C ILE A 142 -4.02 10.21 5.53
N GLN A 143 -3.90 10.88 6.68
CA GLN A 143 -5.05 11.24 7.53
C GLN A 143 -6.05 12.12 6.80
N SER A 144 -5.60 13.03 5.92
CA SER A 144 -6.47 13.92 5.14
C SER A 144 -7.45 13.20 4.20
N TYR A 145 -7.18 11.93 3.86
CA TYR A 145 -8.08 11.11 3.04
C TYR A 145 -9.07 10.28 3.87
N ILE A 146 -8.94 10.25 5.20
CA ILE A 146 -9.79 9.43 6.06
C ILE A 146 -10.93 10.30 6.60
N PRO A 147 -12.20 9.94 6.32
CA PRO A 147 -13.33 10.70 6.82
C PRO A 147 -13.45 10.57 8.35
N PRO A 148 -13.44 11.68 9.13
CA PRO A 148 -13.31 11.63 10.58
C PRO A 148 -14.55 11.12 11.34
N ALA A 149 -15.72 11.07 10.69
CA ALA A 149 -17.00 10.71 11.30
C ALA A 149 -17.63 9.45 10.69
N ARG A 150 -16.81 8.54 10.16
CA ARG A 150 -17.25 7.29 9.55
C ARG A 150 -16.53 6.10 10.17
N ASN A 151 -17.18 4.95 10.17
CA ASN A 151 -16.52 3.69 10.53
C ASN A 151 -15.51 3.35 9.43
N ILE A 152 -14.27 3.11 9.83
CA ILE A 152 -13.17 2.83 8.91
C ILE A 152 -12.80 1.35 9.00
N VAL A 153 -12.55 0.74 7.85
CA VAL A 153 -11.93 -0.58 7.77
C VAL A 153 -10.67 -0.45 6.93
N PHE A 154 -9.52 -0.72 7.55
CA PHE A 154 -8.27 -0.77 6.80
C PHE A 154 -8.14 -2.12 6.09
N VAL A 155 -7.61 -2.06 4.88
CA VAL A 155 -7.41 -3.22 4.01
C VAL A 155 -5.96 -3.20 3.52
N GLY A 156 -5.34 -4.37 3.41
CA GLY A 156 -4.04 -4.51 2.77
C GLY A 156 -3.78 -5.95 2.36
N TYR A 157 -2.69 -6.20 1.65
CA TYR A 157 -2.25 -7.54 1.28
C TYR A 157 -1.01 -7.89 2.09
N GLY A 158 -1.12 -8.72 3.12
CA GLY A 158 -0.03 -8.90 4.09
C GLY A 158 0.23 -7.61 4.89
N ILE A 159 -0.85 -6.93 5.30
CA ILE A 159 -0.89 -5.54 5.80
C ILE A 159 -0.02 -5.24 7.04
N ILE A 160 0.50 -6.27 7.72
CA ILE A 160 1.26 -6.09 8.97
C ILE A 160 2.45 -5.13 8.80
N ASN A 161 3.11 -5.15 7.65
CA ASN A 161 4.23 -4.26 7.37
C ASN A 161 3.79 -2.82 7.16
N ASP A 162 2.64 -2.61 6.52
CA ASP A 162 2.01 -1.30 6.29
C ASP A 162 1.54 -0.68 7.61
N LEU A 163 0.93 -1.48 8.50
CA LEU A 163 0.56 -1.02 9.84
C LEU A 163 1.77 -0.60 10.67
N GLN A 164 2.88 -1.34 10.59
CA GLN A 164 4.13 -0.95 11.24
C GLN A 164 4.73 0.31 10.61
N ALA A 165 4.57 0.52 9.30
CA ALA A 165 4.99 1.75 8.63
C ALA A 165 4.17 2.95 9.12
N LEU A 166 2.85 2.81 9.23
CA LEU A 166 1.97 3.82 9.83
C LEU A 166 2.38 4.14 11.27
N GLN A 167 2.66 3.12 12.09
CA GLN A 167 3.13 3.35 13.46
C GLN A 167 4.45 4.12 13.49
N ALA A 168 5.41 3.81 12.61
CA ALA A 168 6.68 4.52 12.51
C ALA A 168 6.55 5.97 12.03
N LEU A 169 5.43 6.33 11.40
CA LEU A 169 5.08 7.70 11.01
C LEU A 169 4.35 8.46 12.12
N ASP A 170 4.23 7.89 13.33
CA ASP A 170 3.39 8.40 14.41
C ASP A 170 1.93 8.67 13.97
N PHE A 171 1.45 7.87 13.03
CA PHE A 171 0.10 7.97 12.48
C PHE A 171 -0.95 7.72 13.55
N GLN A 172 -1.93 8.62 13.64
CA GLN A 172 -3.06 8.49 14.55
C GLN A 172 -4.16 7.65 13.89
N PHE A 173 -4.34 6.43 14.37
CA PHE A 173 -5.41 5.56 13.90
C PHE A 173 -6.79 6.19 14.17
N PRO A 174 -7.76 6.07 13.24
CA PRO A 174 -9.10 6.64 13.43
C PRO A 174 -9.77 6.10 14.70
N ALA A 175 -10.44 6.98 15.45
CA ALA A 175 -11.18 6.57 16.65
C ALA A 175 -12.30 5.55 16.32
N LEU A 176 -12.84 5.61 15.10
CA LEU A 176 -13.86 4.71 14.57
C LEU A 176 -13.26 3.64 13.63
N LEU A 177 -12.04 3.16 13.91
CA LEU A 177 -11.46 2.02 13.20
C LEU A 177 -12.16 0.73 13.63
N SER A 178 -13.12 0.26 12.84
CA SER A 178 -13.93 -0.93 13.14
C SER A 178 -13.16 -2.22 12.98
N SER A 179 -12.29 -2.32 11.96
CA SER A 179 -11.54 -3.55 11.68
C SER A 179 -10.31 -3.30 10.80
N VAL A 180 -9.42 -4.29 10.77
CA VAL A 180 -8.32 -4.38 9.81
C VAL A 180 -8.37 -5.72 9.12
N LEU A 181 -8.48 -5.69 7.79
CA LEU A 181 -8.60 -6.85 6.93
C LEU A 181 -7.29 -7.08 6.17
N ASP A 182 -6.74 -8.29 6.32
CA ASP A 182 -5.63 -8.76 5.50
C ASP A 182 -6.19 -9.64 4.37
N THR A 183 -6.11 -9.12 3.15
CA THR A 183 -6.62 -9.77 1.92
C THR A 183 -5.98 -11.15 1.72
N SER A 184 -4.73 -11.35 2.15
CA SER A 184 -4.09 -12.67 2.10
C SER A 184 -4.73 -13.66 3.09
N GLN A 185 -5.20 -13.19 4.25
CA GLN A 185 -5.92 -14.03 5.21
C GLN A 185 -7.36 -14.31 4.75
N VAL A 186 -8.03 -13.32 4.17
CA VAL A 186 -9.35 -13.54 3.54
C VAL A 186 -9.25 -14.56 2.41
N ALA A 187 -8.20 -14.52 1.59
CA ALA A 187 -7.95 -15.52 0.56
C ALA A 187 -7.81 -16.94 1.14
N ASN A 188 -7.16 -17.10 2.30
CA ASN A 188 -7.12 -18.38 3.02
C ASN A 188 -8.52 -18.85 3.45
N ASN A 189 -9.42 -17.94 3.84
CA ASN A 189 -10.81 -18.32 4.18
C ASN A 189 -11.60 -18.81 2.97
N VAL A 190 -11.30 -18.34 1.76
CA VAL A 190 -12.02 -18.70 0.53
C VAL A 190 -11.42 -19.93 -0.17
N PHE A 191 -10.08 -20.04 -0.18
CA PHE A 191 -9.35 -21.07 -0.93
C PHE A 191 -8.67 -22.13 -0.05
N GLU A 192 -8.94 -22.12 1.27
CA GLU A 192 -8.37 -22.99 2.31
C GLU A 192 -6.87 -22.76 2.57
N ILE A 193 -6.04 -22.80 1.53
CA ILE A 193 -4.60 -22.57 1.59
C ILE A 193 -4.19 -21.54 0.54
N TRP A 194 -3.75 -20.38 1.00
CA TRP A 194 -3.26 -19.28 0.19
C TRP A 194 -1.89 -18.79 0.69
N GLY A 195 -0.90 -18.82 -0.20
CA GLY A 195 0.47 -18.33 0.06
C GLY A 195 1.10 -17.63 -1.14
N GLY A 196 0.28 -17.20 -2.11
CA GLY A 196 0.74 -16.51 -3.32
C GLY A 196 1.09 -15.04 -3.07
N SER A 197 1.53 -14.35 -4.12
CA SER A 197 1.62 -12.90 -4.18
C SER A 197 0.26 -12.27 -4.53
N LEU A 198 0.14 -10.94 -4.39
CA LEU A 198 -1.04 -10.21 -4.85
C LEU A 198 -1.31 -10.48 -6.34
N GLY A 199 -0.26 -10.52 -7.18
CA GLY A 199 -0.39 -10.86 -8.60
C GLY A 199 -0.96 -12.27 -8.83
N ASP A 200 -0.53 -13.25 -8.04
CA ASP A 200 -1.07 -14.62 -8.14
C ASP A 200 -2.55 -14.65 -7.75
N LEU A 201 -2.95 -13.87 -6.73
CA LEU A 201 -4.34 -13.77 -6.29
C LEU A 201 -5.21 -13.16 -7.37
N LEU A 202 -4.75 -12.07 -7.99
CA LEU A 202 -5.48 -11.40 -9.07
C LEU A 202 -5.66 -12.32 -10.29
N LEU A 203 -4.62 -13.08 -10.67
CA LEU A 203 -4.74 -14.12 -11.70
C LEU A 203 -5.75 -15.19 -11.32
N LYS A 204 -5.71 -15.69 -10.08
CA LYS A 204 -6.64 -16.71 -9.57
C LYS A 204 -8.09 -16.24 -9.60
N LEU A 205 -8.32 -14.97 -9.34
CA LEU A 205 -9.64 -14.32 -9.35
C LEU A 205 -10.06 -13.81 -10.74
N SER A 206 -9.24 -14.02 -11.78
CA SER A 206 -9.46 -13.46 -13.12
C SER A 206 -9.63 -11.93 -13.11
N CYS A 207 -8.99 -11.24 -12.16
CA CYS A 207 -8.99 -9.79 -12.06
C CYS A 207 -7.87 -9.22 -12.93
N SER A 208 -8.21 -8.33 -13.85
CA SER A 208 -7.22 -7.63 -14.66
C SER A 208 -6.35 -6.72 -13.79
N PHE A 209 -5.04 -6.76 -14.00
CA PHE A 209 -4.08 -5.89 -13.32
C PHE A 209 -2.92 -5.50 -14.24
N ASN A 210 -2.23 -4.41 -13.93
CA ASN A 210 -1.01 -4.00 -14.62
C ASN A 210 -0.11 -3.18 -13.68
N ARG A 211 1.18 -3.10 -13.99
CA ARG A 211 2.16 -2.21 -13.32
C ARG A 211 2.15 -2.32 -11.79
N LEU A 212 2.14 -3.55 -11.27
CA LEU A 212 2.42 -3.83 -9.85
C LEU A 212 3.78 -3.26 -9.44
N HIS A 213 4.00 -3.14 -8.13
CA HIS A 213 5.10 -2.39 -7.52
C HIS A 213 4.99 -0.89 -7.76
N CYS A 214 3.78 -0.40 -7.56
CA CYS A 214 3.39 1.00 -7.54
C CYS A 214 2.29 1.07 -6.49
N ALA A 215 2.59 1.68 -5.35
CA ALA A 215 1.76 1.55 -4.16
C ALA A 215 0.27 1.87 -4.43
N GLY A 216 -0.03 2.96 -5.14
CA GLY A 216 -1.42 3.29 -5.51
C GLY A 216 -2.13 2.24 -6.39
N ASN A 217 -1.39 1.59 -7.31
CA ASN A 217 -1.95 0.49 -8.11
C ASN A 217 -2.20 -0.73 -7.22
N ASP A 218 -1.22 -1.08 -6.37
CA ASP A 218 -1.28 -2.26 -5.51
C ASP A 218 -2.39 -2.12 -4.46
N ALA A 219 -2.63 -0.93 -3.92
CA ALA A 219 -3.77 -0.63 -3.04
C ALA A 219 -5.12 -0.81 -3.78
N ASN A 220 -5.26 -0.32 -5.01
CA ASN A 220 -6.48 -0.50 -5.81
C ASN A 220 -6.74 -1.99 -6.10
N PHE A 221 -5.73 -2.69 -6.58
CA PHE A 221 -5.87 -4.11 -6.90
C PHE A 221 -6.10 -4.97 -5.67
N THR A 222 -5.49 -4.63 -4.53
CA THR A 222 -5.81 -5.24 -3.24
C THR A 222 -7.29 -5.08 -2.91
N LEU A 223 -7.84 -3.87 -3.05
CA LEU A 223 -9.26 -3.63 -2.78
C LEU A 223 -10.16 -4.43 -3.73
N ARG A 224 -9.88 -4.42 -5.04
CA ARG A 224 -10.63 -5.22 -6.04
C ARG A 224 -10.58 -6.72 -5.73
N ALA A 225 -9.41 -7.24 -5.37
CA ALA A 225 -9.25 -8.64 -4.96
C ALA A 225 -10.11 -8.97 -3.73
N LEU A 226 -10.17 -8.07 -2.74
CA LEU A 226 -11.01 -8.24 -1.55
C LEU A 226 -12.51 -8.33 -1.90
N LEU A 227 -13.00 -7.49 -2.82
CA LEU A 227 -14.41 -7.51 -3.26
C LEU A 227 -14.75 -8.81 -4.01
N LEU A 228 -13.83 -9.31 -4.83
CA LEU A 228 -13.98 -10.62 -5.49
C LEU A 228 -13.94 -11.77 -4.50
N LEU A 229 -13.08 -11.71 -3.48
CA LEU A 229 -13.03 -12.71 -2.41
C LEU A 229 -14.35 -12.75 -1.61
N ALA A 230 -14.94 -11.59 -1.31
CA ALA A 230 -16.25 -11.53 -0.68
C ALA A 230 -17.31 -12.26 -1.52
N SER A 231 -17.32 -11.96 -2.83
CA SER A 231 -18.25 -12.56 -3.80
C SER A 231 -18.05 -14.07 -3.95
N GLU A 232 -16.80 -14.51 -4.16
CA GLU A 232 -16.42 -15.92 -4.35
C GLU A 232 -16.67 -16.74 -3.08
N GLY A 233 -16.29 -16.20 -1.92
CA GLY A 233 -16.54 -16.84 -0.63
C GLY A 233 -18.04 -17.03 -0.35
N PHE A 234 -18.86 -16.05 -0.72
CA PHE A 234 -20.31 -16.16 -0.60
C PHE A 234 -20.88 -17.24 -1.52
N THR A 235 -20.52 -17.21 -2.81
CA THR A 235 -20.99 -18.21 -3.80
C THR A 235 -20.60 -19.63 -3.40
N ARG A 236 -19.41 -19.85 -2.82
CA ARG A 236 -18.96 -21.16 -2.34
C ARG A 236 -19.73 -21.69 -1.14
N GLN A 237 -20.18 -20.81 -0.25
CA GLN A 237 -20.98 -21.16 0.93
C GLN A 237 -22.44 -21.46 0.57
N GLN A 238 -23.00 -20.71 -0.38
CA GLN A 238 -24.41 -20.76 -0.84
C GLN A 238 -24.72 -21.91 -1.81
N ARG A 239 -24.07 -23.08 -1.70
CA ARG A 239 -23.99 -24.18 -2.71
C ARG A 239 -25.25 -24.56 -3.54
N PHE A 240 -26.46 -24.09 -3.20
CA PHE A 240 -27.72 -24.38 -3.89
C PHE A 240 -28.75 -23.22 -3.98
N GLN A 241 -28.40 -21.97 -3.64
CA GLN A 241 -29.33 -20.83 -3.77
C GLN A 241 -28.76 -19.78 -4.73
N THR A 242 -29.38 -19.68 -5.91
CA THR A 242 -29.06 -18.75 -7.00
C THR A 242 -29.92 -17.49 -6.91
N GLU A 243 -29.88 -16.79 -5.78
CA GLU A 243 -30.27 -15.39 -5.78
C GLU A 243 -28.98 -14.57 -5.91
N ASP A 244 -28.66 -14.23 -7.16
CA ASP A 244 -27.61 -13.26 -7.45
C ASP A 244 -28.11 -11.91 -6.92
N CYS A 245 -27.71 -11.58 -5.69
CA CYS A 245 -28.03 -10.29 -5.08
C CYS A 245 -27.37 -9.17 -5.89
N ASP A 246 -28.08 -8.07 -6.14
CA ASP A 246 -27.57 -6.88 -6.84
C ASP A 246 -26.19 -6.44 -6.33
N THR A 247 -25.95 -6.58 -5.02
CA THR A 247 -24.65 -6.29 -4.39
C THR A 247 -23.53 -7.15 -4.97
N LEU A 248 -23.72 -8.46 -5.16
CA LEU A 248 -22.68 -9.34 -5.75
C LEU A 248 -22.34 -8.92 -7.17
N ALA A 249 -23.36 -8.58 -7.97
CA ALA A 249 -23.16 -8.10 -9.32
C ALA A 249 -22.34 -6.80 -9.33
N ILE A 250 -22.64 -5.87 -8.44
CA ILE A 250 -21.89 -4.61 -8.29
C ILE A 250 -20.45 -4.88 -7.84
N LEU A 251 -20.23 -5.74 -6.84
CA LEU A 251 -18.88 -6.09 -6.36
C LEU A 251 -18.01 -6.67 -7.48
N ARG A 252 -18.55 -7.61 -8.25
CA ARG A 252 -17.88 -8.18 -9.43
C ARG A 252 -17.62 -7.11 -10.49
N GLN A 253 -18.59 -6.24 -10.76
CA GLN A 253 -18.46 -5.17 -11.74
C GLN A 253 -17.36 -4.17 -11.37
N ILE A 254 -17.31 -3.69 -10.11
CA ILE A 254 -16.22 -2.81 -9.63
C ILE A 254 -14.86 -3.47 -9.85
N SER A 255 -14.77 -4.75 -9.52
CA SER A 255 -13.51 -5.48 -9.53
C SER A 255 -12.99 -5.75 -10.94
N HIS A 256 -13.88 -6.06 -11.88
CA HIS A 256 -13.56 -6.29 -13.29
C HIS A 256 -13.64 -5.03 -14.17
N ASP A 257 -13.88 -3.86 -13.57
CA ASP A 257 -13.95 -2.60 -14.30
C ASP A 257 -12.66 -2.39 -15.13
N PRO A 258 -12.73 -1.96 -16.41
CA PRO A 258 -11.57 -1.88 -17.27
C PRO A 258 -10.46 -1.02 -16.66
N ILE A 259 -9.23 -1.52 -16.70
CA ILE A 259 -8.08 -0.75 -16.20
C ILE A 259 -7.46 0.07 -17.33
N PRO A 260 -7.04 1.32 -17.07
CA PRO A 260 -6.31 2.09 -18.06
C PRO A 260 -5.05 1.35 -18.50
N CYS A 261 -4.77 1.35 -19.81
CA CYS A 261 -3.60 0.73 -20.42
C CYS A 261 -3.34 -0.75 -20.02
N TRP A 262 -4.38 -1.57 -19.87
CA TRP A 262 -4.22 -3.01 -19.65
C TRP A 262 -3.35 -3.65 -20.73
N THR A 263 -2.44 -4.51 -20.29
CA THR A 263 -1.67 -5.39 -21.17
C THR A 263 -1.89 -6.79 -20.64
N ASP A 264 -2.21 -7.72 -21.54
CA ASP A 264 -2.41 -9.12 -21.17
C ASP A 264 -1.18 -9.65 -20.40
N PRO A 265 -1.36 -10.26 -19.22
CA PRO A 265 -0.26 -10.80 -18.41
C PRO A 265 0.63 -11.79 -19.17
N GLU A 266 0.06 -12.62 -20.05
CA GLU A 266 0.84 -13.55 -20.88
C GLU A 266 1.69 -12.78 -21.88
N VAL A 267 1.12 -11.76 -22.53
CA VAL A 267 1.84 -10.88 -23.46
C VAL A 267 2.98 -10.16 -22.73
N ALA A 268 2.71 -9.57 -21.56
CA ALA A 268 3.72 -8.90 -20.77
C ALA A 268 4.83 -9.86 -20.28
N ALA A 269 4.46 -11.09 -19.89
CA ALA A 269 5.41 -12.11 -19.49
C ALA A 269 6.29 -12.57 -20.66
N LEU A 270 5.71 -12.73 -21.85
CA LEU A 270 6.43 -13.05 -23.08
C LEU A 270 7.42 -11.94 -23.44
N GLU A 271 6.99 -10.67 -23.48
CA GLU A 271 7.89 -9.54 -23.73
C GLU A 271 9.04 -9.47 -22.72
N LYS A 272 8.75 -9.70 -21.43
CA LYS A 272 9.77 -9.69 -20.38
C LYS A 272 10.76 -10.86 -20.57
N ARG A 273 10.27 -12.02 -20.98
CA ARG A 273 11.10 -13.19 -21.31
C ARG A 273 11.98 -12.92 -22.51
N GLU A 274 11.47 -12.26 -23.56
CA GLU A 274 12.25 -11.84 -24.73
C GLU A 274 13.30 -10.80 -24.38
N LYS A 275 12.95 -9.72 -23.68
CA LYS A 275 13.92 -8.70 -23.21
C LYS A 275 15.03 -9.33 -22.34
N ARG A 276 14.70 -10.30 -21.50
CA ARG A 276 15.69 -11.06 -20.71
C ARG A 276 16.58 -11.93 -21.61
N ARG A 277 16.01 -12.53 -22.66
CA ARG A 277 16.75 -13.34 -23.64
C ARG A 277 17.72 -12.47 -24.43
N GLU A 278 17.31 -11.28 -24.88
CA GLU A 278 18.16 -10.31 -25.58
C GLU A 278 19.30 -9.77 -24.70
N LYS A 279 18.99 -9.46 -23.44
CA LYS A 279 19.98 -9.00 -22.45
C LYS A 279 20.90 -10.11 -21.95
N SER A 280 20.55 -11.38 -22.19
CA SER A 280 21.41 -12.49 -21.82
C SER A 280 22.71 -12.41 -22.60
N ARG A 281 23.84 -12.43 -21.89
CA ARG A 281 25.19 -12.47 -22.47
C ARG A 281 25.36 -13.54 -23.55
N LYS A 282 24.61 -14.66 -23.46
CA LYS A 282 24.61 -15.73 -24.47
C LYS A 282 24.02 -15.29 -25.82
N HIS A 283 23.05 -14.38 -25.81
CA HIS A 283 22.48 -13.83 -27.03
C HIS A 283 23.37 -12.70 -27.57
N GLN A 284 23.86 -11.82 -26.68
CA GLN A 284 24.81 -10.76 -27.05
C GLN A 284 26.13 -11.31 -27.62
N SER A 285 26.62 -12.45 -27.12
CA SER A 285 27.84 -13.07 -27.67
C SER A 285 27.67 -13.59 -29.09
N LYS A 286 26.44 -13.86 -29.54
CA LYS A 286 26.15 -14.26 -30.93
C LYS A 286 26.23 -13.08 -31.90
N THR A 287 26.07 -11.86 -31.41
CA THR A 287 26.19 -10.63 -32.22
C THR A 287 27.58 -9.98 -32.10
N TRP A 288 28.47 -10.50 -31.27
CA TRP A 288 29.85 -10.00 -31.18
C TRP A 288 30.69 -10.40 -32.38
N SER A 289 31.50 -9.46 -32.89
CA SER A 289 32.52 -9.72 -33.88
C SER A 289 33.54 -10.76 -33.37
N LYS A 290 34.18 -11.49 -34.28
CA LYS A 290 35.24 -12.46 -33.92
C LYS A 290 36.35 -11.83 -33.07
N GLU A 291 36.67 -10.57 -33.34
CA GLU A 291 37.68 -9.78 -32.63
C GLU A 291 37.30 -9.53 -31.17
N LYS A 292 36.07 -9.05 -30.92
CA LYS A 292 35.56 -8.85 -29.56
C LYS A 292 35.44 -10.15 -28.77
N GLN A 293 35.12 -11.26 -29.44
CA GLN A 293 35.14 -12.59 -28.82
C GLN A 293 36.55 -13.02 -28.41
N ALA A 294 37.56 -12.74 -29.23
CA ALA A 294 38.96 -13.04 -28.93
C ALA A 294 39.48 -12.21 -27.75
N GLU A 295 39.17 -10.91 -27.73
CA GLU A 295 39.52 -9.99 -26.63
C GLU A 295 38.98 -10.49 -25.28
N ILE A 296 37.71 -10.89 -25.25
CA ILE A 296 37.06 -11.40 -24.02
C ILE A 296 37.65 -12.75 -23.60
N ARG A 297 38.05 -13.61 -24.55
CA ARG A 297 38.74 -14.87 -24.23
C ARG A 297 40.12 -14.59 -23.62
N ALA A 298 40.89 -13.66 -24.19
CA ALA A 298 42.19 -13.26 -23.67
C ALA A 298 42.09 -12.67 -22.26
N ALA A 299 41.13 -11.77 -22.01
CA ALA A 299 40.90 -11.18 -20.69
C ALA A 299 40.57 -12.24 -19.61
N ARG A 300 39.76 -13.25 -19.96
CA ARG A 300 39.45 -14.36 -19.05
C ARG A 300 40.65 -15.24 -18.76
N GLN A 301 41.51 -15.46 -19.76
CA GLN A 301 42.72 -16.26 -19.61
C GLN A 301 43.71 -15.58 -18.65
N LEU A 302 43.91 -14.26 -18.81
CA LEU A 302 44.69 -13.43 -17.89
C LEU A 302 44.15 -13.45 -16.46
N THR A 303 42.82 -13.40 -16.28
CA THR A 303 42.20 -13.45 -14.95
C THR A 303 42.45 -14.80 -14.29
N LYS A 304 42.30 -15.90 -15.05
CA LYS A 304 42.54 -17.26 -14.56
C LYS A 304 44.01 -17.49 -14.19
N GLU A 305 44.94 -17.01 -15.00
CA GLU A 305 46.37 -17.07 -14.72
C GLU A 305 46.72 -16.29 -13.45
N ARG A 306 46.14 -15.11 -13.27
CA ARG A 306 46.30 -14.31 -12.05
C ARG A 306 45.80 -15.08 -10.83
N ASP A 307 44.60 -15.63 -10.87
CA ASP A 307 44.01 -16.34 -9.72
C ASP A 307 44.80 -17.62 -9.38
N MET A 308 45.37 -18.31 -10.38
CA MET A 308 46.25 -19.46 -10.13
C MET A 308 47.64 -19.06 -9.61
N ALA A 309 48.13 -17.86 -9.91
CA ALA A 309 49.40 -17.37 -9.37
C ALA A 309 49.31 -16.90 -7.90
N PHE A 310 48.10 -16.66 -7.41
CA PHE A 310 47.82 -16.25 -6.03
C PHE A 310 47.24 -17.38 -5.15
N SER A 311 47.16 -18.61 -5.68
CA SER A 311 46.77 -19.82 -4.95
C SER A 311 47.98 -20.69 -4.66
#